data_AF-A0A3S3LIK8-F1
#
_entry.id   AF-A0A3S3LIK8-F1
#
_cell.length_a   1.000
_cell.length_b   1.000
_cell.length_c   1.000
_cell.angle_alpha   90.00
_cell.angle_beta   90.00
_cell.angle_gamma   90.00
#
_symmetry.space_group_name_H-M   'P 1'
#
loop_
_entity.id
_entity.type
_entity.pdbx_description
1 polymer ?
#
loop_
_entity_poly.entity_id
_entity_poly.type
_entity_poly.pdbx_seq_one_letter_code
_entity_poly.pdbx_strand_id
1 'polypeptide(L)'
;MEESIFYKRIKKLANELGKSFNQIEKELGYSRNALSNYKTQTIPSAIRLLELAEYFDVTPRYLLGMDSIYSKKQEKANFAEFLFKNLDKNQKLEICKFSQIWMLQELKKEQSQN
;
A
#
# COMPACT_ATOMS: atom_id res chain seq x y z
N MET A 1 0.51 -14.93 22.99
CA MET A 1 -0.13 -13.66 22.59
C MET A 1 0.11 -13.45 21.11
N GLU A 2 -0.93 -13.15 20.35
CA GLU A 2 -0.82 -12.88 18.92
C GLU A 2 -0.19 -11.50 18.67
N GLU A 3 0.72 -11.40 17.71
CA GLU A 3 1.32 -10.11 17.32
C GLU A 3 0.29 -9.18 16.66
N SER A 4 0.35 -7.88 16.97
CA SER A 4 -0.55 -6.89 16.36
C SER A 4 -0.34 -6.79 14.84
N ILE A 5 -1.40 -6.48 14.09
CA ILE A 5 -1.30 -6.27 12.63
C ILE A 5 -0.31 -5.16 12.28
N PHE A 6 -0.29 -4.10 13.08
CA PHE A 6 0.64 -3.00 12.97
C PHE A 6 2.09 -3.48 13.07
N TYR A 7 2.40 -4.27 14.11
CA TYR A 7 3.72 -4.85 14.30
C TYR A 7 4.14 -5.77 13.15
N LYS A 8 3.23 -6.65 12.70
CA LYS A 8 3.48 -7.54 11.57
C LYS A 8 3.86 -6.74 10.30
N ARG A 9 3.16 -5.63 10.04
CA ARG A 9 3.41 -4.78 8.86
C ARG A 9 4.72 -3.98 8.95
N ILE A 10 5.02 -3.34 10.09
CA ILE A 10 6.32 -2.64 10.25
C ILE A 10 7.49 -3.63 10.20
N LYS A 11 7.34 -4.85 10.72
CA LYS A 11 8.36 -5.90 10.65
C LYS A 11 8.61 -6.34 9.22
N LYS A 12 7.55 -6.52 8.44
CA LYS A 12 7.64 -6.81 7.00
C LYS A 12 8.40 -5.70 6.26
N LEU A 13 8.01 -4.44 6.45
CA LEU A 13 8.64 -3.29 5.79
C LEU A 13 10.12 -3.13 6.17
N ALA A 14 10.46 -3.34 7.45
CA ALA A 14 11.86 -3.33 7.89
C ALA A 14 12.71 -4.40 7.20
N ASN A 15 12.16 -5.61 7.03
CA ASN A 15 12.83 -6.70 6.31
C ASN A 15 13.00 -6.37 4.82
N GLU A 16 11.99 -5.76 4.19
CA GLU A 16 12.06 -5.32 2.77
C GLU A 16 13.14 -4.25 2.56
N LEU A 17 13.37 -3.39 3.55
CA LEU A 17 14.46 -2.41 3.55
C LEU A 17 15.82 -3.00 3.98
N GLY A 18 15.88 -4.24 4.44
CA GLY A 18 17.10 -4.86 4.97
C GLY A 18 17.61 -4.21 6.27
N LYS A 19 16.73 -3.57 7.05
CA LYS A 19 17.10 -2.83 8.27
C LYS A 19 16.58 -3.52 9.53
N SER A 20 17.38 -3.46 10.60
CA SER A 20 16.92 -3.86 11.93
C SER A 20 16.05 -2.77 12.57
N PHE A 21 15.17 -3.13 13.50
CA PHE A 21 14.38 -2.14 14.25
C PHE A 21 15.26 -1.15 15.00
N ASN A 22 16.38 -1.58 15.60
CA ASN A 22 17.31 -0.68 16.26
C ASN A 22 17.88 0.38 15.30
N GLN A 23 18.12 0.01 14.04
CA GLN A 23 18.57 0.96 13.02
C GLN A 23 17.48 1.96 12.67
N ILE A 24 16.25 1.49 12.46
CA ILE A 24 15.10 2.35 12.16
C ILE A 24 14.81 3.31 13.33
N GLU A 25 14.83 2.81 14.57
CA GLU A 25 14.68 3.62 15.77
C GLU A 25 15.74 4.71 15.86
N LYS A 26 17.00 4.39 15.55
CA LYS A 26 18.09 5.38 15.53
C LYS A 26 17.89 6.43 14.44
N GLU A 27 17.45 6.03 13.25
CA GLU A 27 17.19 6.94 12.13
C GLU A 27 15.99 7.86 12.39
N LEU A 28 14.98 7.39 13.12
CA LEU A 28 13.81 8.17 13.53
C LEU A 28 13.98 8.92 14.85
N GLY A 29 15.14 8.79 15.53
CA GLY A 29 15.37 9.42 16.83
C GLY A 29 14.51 8.83 17.97
N TYR A 30 14.02 7.61 17.83
CA TYR A 30 13.26 6.91 18.86
C TYR A 30 14.15 6.33 19.95
N SER A 31 13.60 6.17 21.15
CA SER A 31 14.23 5.41 22.22
C SER A 31 14.42 3.95 21.80
N ARG A 32 15.49 3.31 22.27
CA ARG A 32 15.76 1.89 22.03
C ARG A 32 14.55 1.01 22.40
N ASN A 33 14.22 0.04 21.55
CA ASN A 33 13.08 -0.87 21.66
C ASN A 33 11.69 -0.22 21.56
N ALA A 34 11.59 1.04 21.12
CA ALA A 34 10.30 1.70 20.91
C ALA A 34 9.37 0.93 19.96
N LEU A 35 9.90 0.27 18.91
CA LEU A 35 9.10 -0.50 17.96
C LEU A 35 8.67 -1.85 18.53
N SER A 36 9.49 -2.44 19.40
CA SER A 36 9.17 -3.71 20.09
C SER A 36 7.92 -3.58 20.98
N ASN A 37 7.65 -2.38 21.51
CA ASN A 37 6.45 -2.12 22.32
C ASN A 37 5.15 -2.33 21.55
N TYR A 38 5.18 -2.26 20.21
CA TYR A 38 3.99 -2.49 19.38
C TYR A 38 3.70 -3.97 19.14
N LYS A 39 4.53 -4.89 19.65
CA LYS A 39 4.33 -6.34 19.47
C LYS A 39 2.97 -6.81 20.01
N THR A 40 2.52 -6.21 21.11
CA THR A 40 1.17 -6.42 21.68
C THR A 40 0.19 -5.38 21.13
N GLN A 41 -1.06 -5.36 21.58
CA GLN A 41 -2.14 -4.51 21.04
C GLN A 41 -1.99 -3.00 21.34
N THR A 42 -0.79 -2.48 21.59
CA THR A 42 -0.57 -1.04 21.78
C THR A 42 -0.64 -0.32 20.43
N ILE A 43 -1.57 0.63 20.32
CA ILE A 43 -1.70 1.48 19.13
C ILE A 43 -0.69 2.63 19.24
N PRO A 44 0.08 2.96 18.18
CA PRO A 44 0.95 4.14 18.19
C PRO A 44 0.14 5.43 18.34
N SER A 45 0.80 6.49 18.80
CA SER A 45 0.22 7.84 18.69
C SER A 45 0.01 8.21 17.22
N ALA A 46 -0.90 9.14 16.95
CA ALA A 46 -1.13 9.64 15.60
C ALA A 46 0.16 10.15 14.95
N ILE A 47 1.01 10.84 15.72
CA ILE A 47 2.31 11.35 15.26
C ILE A 47 3.23 10.18 14.86
N ARG A 48 3.42 9.19 15.73
CA ARG A 48 4.28 8.04 15.41
C ARG A 48 3.78 7.21 14.23
N LEU A 49 2.46 7.09 14.11
CA LEU A 49 1.84 6.42 12.98
C LEU A 49 2.17 7.15 11.67
N LEU A 50 2.09 8.49 11.66
CA LEU A 50 2.43 9.30 10.49
C LEU A 50 3.93 9.25 10.18
N GLU A 51 4.81 9.36 11.18
CA GLU A 51 6.27 9.28 11.00
C GLU A 51 6.70 7.93 10.42
N LEU A 52 6.20 6.83 10.99
CA LEU A 52 6.48 5.49 10.47
C LEU A 52 5.87 5.30 9.08
N ALA A 53 4.67 5.85 8.87
CA ALA A 53 4.07 5.86 7.56
C ALA A 53 5.00 6.54 6.56
N GLU A 54 5.44 7.76 6.81
CA GLU A 54 6.33 8.50 5.93
C GLU A 54 7.69 7.82 5.71
N TYR A 55 8.30 7.29 6.77
CA TYR A 55 9.59 6.60 6.71
C TYR A 55 9.61 5.40 5.76
N PHE A 56 8.57 4.57 5.83
CA PHE A 56 8.44 3.39 4.98
C PHE A 56 7.76 3.72 3.63
N ASP A 57 7.54 5.00 3.33
CA ASP A 57 6.76 5.52 2.19
C ASP A 57 5.26 5.17 2.24
N VAL A 58 4.75 4.77 3.41
CA VAL A 58 3.42 4.22 3.68
C VAL A 58 2.23 5.09 4.01
N THR A 59 1.01 4.52 3.88
CA THR A 59 -0.23 5.12 4.38
C THR A 59 -0.47 4.64 5.81
N PRO A 60 -0.92 5.53 6.71
CA PRO A 60 -1.32 5.16 8.06
C PRO A 60 -2.34 4.01 8.10
N ARG A 61 -3.32 4.05 7.18
CA ARG A 61 -4.38 3.03 7.05
C ARG A 61 -3.83 1.64 6.74
N TYR A 62 -2.78 1.56 5.92
CA TYR A 62 -2.06 0.31 5.75
C TYR A 62 -1.41 -0.14 7.04
N LEU A 63 -0.65 0.70 7.75
CA LEU A 63 -0.03 0.22 8.98
C LEU A 63 -1.06 -0.32 9.99
N LEU A 64 -2.26 0.28 10.04
CA LEU A 64 -3.34 -0.17 10.93
C LEU A 64 -4.12 -1.40 10.45
N GLY A 65 -3.82 -1.96 9.28
CA GLY A 65 -4.53 -3.13 8.78
C GLY A 65 -5.82 -2.83 8.00
N MET A 66 -6.17 -1.55 7.80
CA MET A 66 -7.44 -1.15 7.18
C MET A 66 -7.45 -1.32 5.67
N ASP A 67 -6.30 -1.13 5.02
CA ASP A 67 -6.15 -1.26 3.57
C ASP A 67 -5.15 -2.39 3.25
N SER A 68 -5.36 -3.15 2.17
CA SER A 68 -4.44 -4.23 1.72
C SER A 68 -3.31 -3.73 0.82
N ILE A 69 -3.54 -2.60 0.15
CA ILE A 69 -2.71 -2.03 -0.92
C ILE A 69 -2.03 -0.78 -0.42
N TYR A 70 -0.74 -0.67 -0.72
CA TYR A 70 0.06 0.29 -0.01
C TYR A 70 1.38 0.62 -0.75
N SER A 71 1.38 1.69 -1.55
CA SER A 71 2.59 2.33 -2.07
C SER A 71 2.28 3.79 -2.40
N LYS A 72 3.07 4.74 -1.88
CA LYS A 72 3.02 6.15 -2.34
C LYS A 72 3.89 6.37 -3.59
N LYS A 73 4.94 5.55 -3.81
CA LYS A 73 5.92 5.71 -4.91
C LYS A 73 5.81 4.83 -6.16
N GLN A 74 4.87 3.90 -6.31
CA GLN A 74 4.77 3.22 -7.62
C GLN A 74 4.41 4.25 -8.69
N GLU A 75 5.33 4.47 -9.62
CA GLU A 75 5.16 5.30 -10.81
C GLU A 75 3.75 5.10 -11.36
N LYS A 76 3.02 6.19 -11.59
CA LYS A 76 1.65 6.15 -12.14
C LYS A 76 1.53 5.26 -13.38
N ALA A 77 2.63 5.06 -14.12
CA ALA A 77 2.76 4.13 -15.23
C ALA A 77 2.29 2.69 -14.89
N ASN A 78 2.51 2.23 -13.67
CA ASN A 78 2.18 0.87 -13.24
C ASN A 78 0.97 0.79 -12.29
N PHE A 79 0.36 1.92 -11.93
CA PHE A 79 -0.81 1.90 -11.03
C PHE A 79 -2.01 1.20 -11.68
N ALA A 80 -2.26 1.43 -12.97
CA ALA A 80 -3.31 0.73 -13.71
C ALA A 80 -3.05 -0.78 -13.76
N GLU A 81 -1.81 -1.21 -14.02
CA GLU A 81 -1.43 -2.63 -14.02
C GLU A 81 -1.55 -3.24 -12.62
N PHE A 82 -1.10 -2.51 -11.61
CA PHE A 82 -1.21 -2.92 -10.21
C PHE A 82 -2.67 -3.09 -9.78
N LEU A 83 -3.53 -2.10 -10.08
CA LEU A 83 -4.96 -2.21 -9.83
C LEU A 83 -5.51 -3.45 -10.54
N PHE A 84 -5.23 -3.57 -11.85
CA PHE A 84 -5.74 -4.68 -12.64
C PHE A 84 -5.31 -6.04 -12.08
N LYS A 85 -4.06 -6.20 -11.61
CA LYS A 85 -3.59 -7.44 -10.99
C LYS A 85 -4.37 -7.79 -9.72
N ASN A 86 -4.67 -6.80 -8.89
CA ASN A 86 -5.31 -6.99 -7.59
C ASN A 86 -6.84 -7.11 -7.63
N LEU A 87 -7.48 -6.85 -8.77
CA LEU A 87 -8.92 -7.08 -8.94
C LEU A 87 -9.27 -8.57 -8.93
N ASP A 88 -10.47 -8.88 -8.46
CA ASP A 88 -11.00 -10.24 -8.56
C ASP A 88 -11.38 -10.61 -10.01
N LYS A 89 -11.69 -11.89 -10.24
CA LYS A 89 -12.00 -12.39 -11.58
C LYS A 89 -13.22 -11.69 -12.21
N ASN A 90 -14.26 -11.42 -11.43
CA ASN A 90 -15.47 -10.79 -11.95
C ASN A 90 -15.21 -9.32 -12.31
N GLN A 91 -14.52 -8.59 -11.42
CA GLN A 91 -14.11 -7.21 -11.66
C GLN A 91 -13.24 -7.08 -12.93
N LYS A 92 -12.28 -8.00 -13.13
CA LYS A 92 -11.46 -8.05 -14.35
C LYS A 92 -12.31 -8.23 -15.60
N LEU A 93 -13.29 -9.13 -15.56
CA LEU A 93 -14.19 -9.39 -16.68
C LEU A 93 -15.06 -8.17 -17.01
N GLU A 94 -15.56 -7.45 -16.00
CA GLU A 94 -16.31 -6.22 -16.19
C GLU A 94 -15.48 -5.14 -16.88
N ILE A 95 -14.25 -4.91 -16.41
CA ILE A 95 -13.34 -3.95 -17.03
C ILE A 95 -13.04 -4.31 -18.49
N CYS A 96 -12.80 -5.59 -18.80
CA CYS A 96 -12.60 -6.04 -20.17
C CYS A 96 -13.81 -5.72 -21.06
N LYS A 97 -15.03 -5.98 -20.57
CA LYS A 97 -16.26 -5.67 -21.32
C LYS A 97 -16.40 -4.17 -21.58
N PHE A 98 -16.20 -3.33 -20.56
CA PHE A 98 -16.27 -1.88 -20.72
C PHE A 98 -15.22 -1.37 -21.71
N SER A 99 -14.00 -1.88 -21.64
CA SER A 99 -12.91 -1.51 -22.54
C SER A 99 -13.25 -1.85 -24.00
N GLN A 100 -13.84 -3.02 -24.24
CA GLN A 100 -14.29 -3.42 -25.58
C GLN A 100 -15.41 -2.53 -26.10
N ILE A 101 -16.41 -2.22 -25.26
CA ILE A 101 -17.53 -1.35 -25.63
C ILE A 101 -17.02 0.04 -26.03
N TRP A 102 -16.16 0.64 -25.23
CA TRP A 102 -15.58 1.96 -25.52
C TRP A 102 -14.76 1.97 -26.81
N MET A 103 -13.92 0.96 -27.02
CA MET A 103 -13.11 0.87 -28.23
C MET A 103 -13.99 0.77 -29.50
N LEU A 104 -15.07 -0.01 -29.44
CA LEU A 104 -16.03 -0.10 -30.54
C LEU A 104 -16.80 1.20 -30.77
N GLN A 105 -17.08 1.98 -29.72
CA GLN A 105 -17.72 3.28 -29.85
C GLN A 105 -16.80 4.31 -30.50
N GLU A 106 -15.52 4.34 -30.15
CA GLU A 106 -14.54 5.25 -30.78
C GLU A 106 -14.33 4.95 -32.25
N LEU A 107 -14.18 3.67 -32.64
CA LEU A 107 -14.06 3.29 -34.05
C LEU A 107 -15.26 3.73 -34.90
N LYS A 108 -16.48 3.69 -34.34
CA LYS A 108 -17.70 4.16 -35.03
C LYS A 108 -17.71 5.68 -35.22
N LYS A 109 -17.13 6.45 -34.28
CA LYS A 109 -17.04 7.91 -34.38
C LYS A 109 -16.03 8.31 -35.46
N GLU A 110 -14.88 7.65 -35.52
CA GLU A 110 -13.85 7.91 -36.54
C GLU A 110 -14.35 7.62 -37.97
N GLN A 111 -15.18 6.59 -38.15
CA GLN A 111 -15.80 6.27 -39.45
C GLN A 111 -16.95 7.21 -39.86
N SER A 112 -17.48 8.02 -38.93
CA SER A 112 -18.56 8.98 -39.22
C SER A 112 -18.04 10.40 -39.50
N GLN A 113 -16.72 10.62 -39.37
CA GLN A 113 -16.06 11.90 -39.62
C GLN A 113 -15.24 11.94 -40.92
N ASN A 114 -15.18 10.81 -41.65
CA ASN A 114 -14.68 10.70 -43.03
C ASN A 114 -15.85 10.49 -43.99
#